data_AF-A0A954A024-F1
#
_entry.id   AF-A0A954A024-F1
#
_cell.length_a   1.000
_cell.length_b   1.000
_cell.length_c   1.000
_cell.angle_alpha   90.00
_cell.angle_beta   90.00
_cell.angle_gamma   90.00
#
_symmetry.space_group_name_H-M   'P 1'
#
loop_
_entity.id
_entity.type
_entity.pdbx_description
1 polymer ?
#
loop_
_entity_poly.entity_id
_entity_poly.type
_entity_poly.pdbx_seq_one_letter_code
_entity_poly.pdbx_strand_id
1 'polypeptide(L)'
;MTTRATLICLGLLAGTGCLPAQQLRRAVAAADVLLIGKVVRVIPAKDHVLYKIDIEEVLRGTVGNSATKSLGVVSTKRVSEHNKPVPAKRMLLCLHDIRAAAQQLGLPEAFGPYFKMSGHPGSAVVLDGDRDPRLTFTRTLVASQQGKSPRAIAEELFAVALKGDPRVRIEAAQTLAERSVLAGYLTQIHLSGLLSRAAGETDDIPYKIALATVCAERKEPALIPTLCISAEHVGDEAFLKALGRFARFIHREDAAQALQPHIARAKGKTKDRLILALGATSTEAALSTLLDMQKTSDHRAAVEAALRIHGSPRATAAVAKKTAKTTTGR
;
A
#
# COMPACT_ATOMS: atom_id res chain seq x y z
N MET A 1 10.98 -23.58 12.07
CA MET A 1 11.04 -22.61 10.96
C MET A 1 9.65 -22.52 10.33
N THR A 2 8.82 -21.60 10.81
CA THR A 2 7.45 -21.39 10.31
C THR A 2 7.45 -20.21 9.35
N THR A 3 7.27 -20.49 8.07
CA THR A 3 7.03 -19.50 7.01
C THR A 3 5.72 -18.78 7.31
N ARG A 4 5.80 -17.64 8.01
CA ARG A 4 4.71 -16.66 8.04
C ARG A 4 4.57 -16.11 6.62
N ALA A 5 3.57 -16.58 5.90
CA ALA A 5 3.09 -15.95 4.68
C ALA A 5 2.52 -14.58 5.07
N THR A 6 3.40 -13.58 5.15
CA THR A 6 3.03 -12.19 5.38
C THR A 6 2.10 -11.76 4.26
N LEU A 7 1.00 -11.08 4.60
CA LEU A 7 -0.07 -10.58 3.73
C LEU A 7 0.39 -9.51 2.69
N ILE A 8 1.67 -9.52 2.33
CA ILE A 8 2.35 -8.60 1.41
C ILE A 8 1.68 -8.60 0.03
N CYS A 9 0.98 -9.68 -0.34
CA CYS A 9 0.32 -9.80 -1.64
C CYS A 9 -1.09 -9.19 -1.72
N LEU A 10 -1.77 -8.87 -0.60
CA LEU A 10 -3.13 -8.29 -0.68
C LEU A 10 -3.12 -6.83 -1.17
N GLY A 11 -2.06 -6.08 -0.87
CA GLY A 11 -1.90 -4.68 -1.29
C GLY A 11 -1.37 -4.49 -2.71
N LEU A 12 -0.89 -5.54 -3.38
CA LEU A 12 -0.25 -5.46 -4.70
C LEU A 12 -1.21 -5.68 -5.88
N LEU A 13 -2.44 -6.14 -5.65
CA LEU A 13 -3.40 -6.49 -6.71
C LEU A 13 -4.68 -5.65 -6.72
N ALA A 14 -4.70 -4.51 -6.02
CA ALA A 14 -5.71 -3.47 -6.23
C ALA A 14 -5.26 -2.57 -7.39
N GLY A 15 -5.19 -3.13 -8.59
CA GLY A 15 -5.04 -2.37 -9.82
C GLY A 15 -6.37 -1.70 -10.15
N THR A 16 -6.46 -0.39 -9.91
CA THR A 16 -7.04 0.63 -10.81
C THR A 16 -7.11 1.99 -10.09
N GLY A 17 -6.47 3.00 -10.65
CA GLY A 17 -6.93 4.40 -10.60
C GLY A 17 -6.64 5.29 -9.39
N CYS A 18 -6.19 4.81 -8.23
CA CYS A 18 -5.85 5.71 -7.12
C CYS A 18 -4.38 6.17 -7.20
N LEU A 19 -4.14 7.47 -6.92
CA LEU A 19 -2.82 8.10 -6.84
C LEU A 19 -1.80 7.10 -6.28
N PRO A 20 -0.70 6.82 -7.00
CA PRO A 20 0.28 5.85 -6.52
C PRO A 20 0.67 6.31 -5.11
N ALA A 21 0.38 5.47 -4.11
CA ALA A 21 0.94 5.65 -2.77
C ALA A 21 2.40 6.06 -2.99
N GLN A 22 2.86 7.12 -2.33
CA GLN A 22 4.18 7.66 -2.60
C GLN A 22 5.26 6.57 -2.44
N GLN A 23 4.95 5.41 -1.85
CA GLN A 23 5.88 4.31 -1.60
C GLN A 23 7.07 4.84 -0.81
N LEU A 24 6.85 5.90 -0.03
CA LEU A 24 7.87 6.58 0.73
C LEU A 24 8.46 5.61 1.75
N ARG A 25 7.61 4.78 2.39
CA ARG A 25 8.10 3.72 3.28
C ARG A 25 9.05 2.74 2.58
N ARG A 26 8.80 2.42 1.30
CA ARG A 26 9.63 1.48 0.51
C ARG A 26 10.93 2.14 0.10
N ALA A 27 10.85 3.39 -0.37
CA ALA A 27 12.02 4.20 -0.70
C ALA A 27 12.95 4.36 0.52
N VAL A 28 12.36 4.68 1.69
CA VAL A 28 13.07 4.80 2.97
C VAL A 28 13.62 3.46 3.43
N ALA A 29 12.93 2.34 3.24
CA ALA A 29 13.44 1.04 3.63
C ALA A 29 14.59 0.56 2.73
N ALA A 30 14.52 0.85 1.42
CA ALA A 30 15.49 0.39 0.44
C ALA A 30 16.78 1.21 0.41
N ALA A 31 16.71 2.53 0.63
CA ALA A 31 17.87 3.41 0.47
C ALA A 31 19.04 3.10 1.42
N ASP A 32 20.25 3.33 0.98
CA ASP A 32 21.45 3.29 1.84
C ASP A 32 21.61 4.60 2.60
N VAL A 33 21.27 5.71 1.93
CA VAL A 33 21.41 7.08 2.43
C VAL A 33 20.08 7.83 2.32
N LEU A 34 19.72 8.54 3.38
CA LEU A 34 18.58 9.45 3.44
C LEU A 34 19.05 10.84 3.83
N LEU A 35 18.68 11.84 3.04
CA LEU A 35 19.07 13.21 3.31
C LEU A 35 18.06 14.21 2.78
N ILE A 36 18.18 15.43 3.28
CA ILE A 36 17.51 16.61 2.77
C ILE A 36 18.54 17.44 2.03
N GLY A 37 18.19 17.86 0.82
CA GLY A 37 19.08 18.68 0.01
C GLY A 37 18.35 19.49 -1.04
N LYS A 38 19.12 20.34 -1.72
CA LYS A 38 18.66 21.18 -2.83
C LYS A 38 19.47 20.89 -4.07
N VAL A 39 18.78 20.74 -5.19
CA VAL A 39 19.43 20.61 -6.50
C VAL A 39 19.96 21.97 -6.92
N VAL A 40 21.28 22.09 -7.01
CA VAL A 40 21.98 23.34 -7.37
C VAL A 40 22.36 23.36 -8.84
N ARG A 41 22.69 22.20 -9.41
CA ARG A 41 23.09 22.10 -10.82
C ARG A 41 22.56 20.82 -11.43
N VAL A 42 22.10 20.91 -12.67
CA VAL A 42 21.73 19.77 -13.51
C VAL A 42 22.70 19.74 -14.69
N ILE A 43 23.38 18.61 -14.86
CA ILE A 43 24.39 18.41 -15.90
C ILE A 43 23.87 17.28 -16.81
N PRO A 44 23.36 17.60 -18.01
CA PRO A 44 22.96 16.56 -18.95
C PRO A 44 24.20 15.87 -19.52
N ALA A 45 24.20 14.54 -19.54
CA ALA A 45 25.18 13.71 -20.24
C ALA A 45 24.51 12.90 -21.36
N LYS A 46 25.29 12.08 -22.08
CA LYS A 46 24.80 11.32 -23.24
C LYS A 46 23.66 10.36 -22.87
N ASP A 47 23.86 9.53 -21.84
CA ASP A 47 22.90 8.49 -21.43
C ASP A 47 22.29 8.69 -20.03
N HIS A 48 22.80 9.67 -19.28
CA HIS A 48 22.36 9.98 -17.92
C HIS A 48 22.26 11.48 -17.69
N VAL A 49 21.67 11.86 -16.56
CA VAL A 49 21.62 13.22 -16.03
C VAL A 49 22.26 13.18 -14.65
N LEU A 50 23.21 14.09 -14.43
CA LEU A 50 23.87 14.26 -13.14
C LEU A 50 23.27 15.47 -12.43
N TYR A 51 22.83 15.27 -11.20
CA TYR A 51 22.32 16.32 -10.33
C TYR A 51 23.36 16.60 -9.25
N LYS A 52 23.83 17.84 -9.15
CA LYS A 52 24.60 18.30 -8.00
C LYS A 52 23.63 18.75 -6.92
N ILE A 53 23.74 18.12 -5.76
CA ILE A 53 22.84 18.35 -4.62
C ILE A 53 23.66 18.88 -3.45
N ASP A 54 23.28 20.04 -2.95
CA ASP A 54 23.81 20.56 -1.69
C ASP A 54 23.03 19.94 -0.53
N ILE A 55 23.79 19.45 0.45
CA ILE A 55 23.27 18.70 1.59
C ILE A 55 22.89 19.70 2.69
N GLU A 56 21.64 19.67 3.13
CA GLU A 56 21.18 20.44 4.28
C GLU A 56 21.23 19.59 5.55
N GLU A 57 20.76 18.34 5.48
CA GLU A 57 20.66 17.46 6.65
C GLU A 57 20.81 16.00 6.19
N VAL A 58 21.59 15.20 6.90
CA VAL A 58 21.68 13.75 6.68
C VAL A 58 20.84 13.06 7.76
N LEU A 59 19.79 12.35 7.34
CA LEU A 59 18.89 11.63 8.24
C LEU A 59 19.44 10.23 8.55
N ARG A 60 20.02 9.55 7.55
CA ARG A 60 20.57 8.19 7.69
C ARG A 60 21.69 7.95 6.68
N GLY A 61 22.65 7.10 7.07
CA GLY A 61 23.72 6.62 6.19
C GLY A 61 24.93 7.56 6.17
N THR A 62 25.94 7.20 5.40
CA THR A 62 27.17 7.98 5.27
C THR A 62 27.27 8.54 3.86
N VAL A 63 27.42 9.85 3.74
CA VAL A 63 27.56 10.52 2.44
C VAL A 63 29.02 10.65 2.04
N GLY A 64 29.95 10.56 3.00
CA GLY A 64 31.38 10.78 2.83
C GLY A 64 31.99 11.19 4.17
N ASN A 65 33.03 12.02 4.13
CA ASN A 65 33.58 12.63 5.35
C ASN A 65 32.61 13.70 5.89
N SER A 66 32.66 13.99 7.20
CA SER A 66 31.77 14.94 7.87
C SER A 66 31.78 16.37 7.29
N ALA A 67 32.76 16.71 6.45
CA ALA A 67 32.87 17.99 5.75
C ALA A 67 32.20 18.02 4.35
N THR A 68 31.62 16.92 3.88
CA THR A 68 31.01 16.83 2.54
C THR A 68 29.74 17.69 2.50
N LYS A 69 29.77 18.80 1.75
CA LYS A 69 28.63 19.73 1.61
C LYS A 69 27.76 19.48 0.39
N SER A 70 28.26 18.75 -0.60
CA SER A 70 27.53 18.45 -1.84
C SER A 70 27.84 17.04 -2.33
N LEU A 71 26.91 16.45 -3.08
CA LEU A 71 27.04 15.14 -3.70
C LEU A 71 26.49 15.14 -5.13
N GLY A 72 26.82 14.10 -5.88
CA GLY A 72 26.29 13.83 -7.23
C GLY A 72 25.22 12.74 -7.21
N VAL A 73 24.04 13.01 -7.76
CA VAL A 73 23.01 11.99 -8.02
C VAL A 73 22.95 11.70 -9.51
N VAL A 74 23.16 10.44 -9.86
CA VAL A 74 23.07 9.94 -11.23
C VAL A 74 21.65 9.40 -11.46
N SER A 75 21.00 9.87 -12.52
CA SER A 75 19.71 9.36 -12.98
C SER A 75 19.78 9.03 -14.47
N THR A 76 19.12 7.95 -14.90
CA THR A 76 19.03 7.64 -16.33
C THR A 76 17.92 8.46 -16.98
N LYS A 77 18.06 8.78 -18.27
CA LYS A 77 17.06 9.60 -18.99
C LYS A 77 15.66 8.96 -19.04
N ARG A 78 15.58 7.63 -18.85
CA ARG A 78 14.34 6.83 -18.88
C ARG A 78 13.58 6.77 -17.55
N VAL A 79 14.06 7.43 -16.50
CA VAL A 79 13.35 7.49 -15.22
C VAL A 79 12.10 8.37 -15.34
N SER A 80 10.98 7.91 -14.77
CA SER A 80 9.71 8.64 -14.73
C SER A 80 9.88 10.04 -14.13
N GLU A 81 9.13 11.03 -14.62
CA GLU A 81 9.25 12.42 -14.17
C GLU A 81 9.04 12.59 -12.66
N HIS A 82 8.20 11.75 -12.05
CA HIS A 82 7.95 11.72 -10.61
C HIS A 82 9.17 11.34 -9.75
N ASN A 83 10.22 10.78 -10.35
CA ASN A 83 11.45 10.35 -9.68
C ASN A 83 12.62 11.30 -9.95
N LYS A 84 12.40 12.42 -10.65
CA LYS A 84 13.46 13.38 -10.97
C LYS A 84 13.58 14.45 -9.88
N PRO A 85 14.81 14.76 -9.42
CA PRO A 85 15.05 15.91 -8.56
C PRO A 85 14.60 17.21 -9.23
N VAL A 86 13.84 18.05 -8.50
CA VAL A 86 13.36 19.35 -8.96
C VAL A 86 14.37 20.43 -8.58
N PRO A 87 14.88 21.22 -9.54
CA PRO A 87 15.82 22.31 -9.29
C PRO A 87 15.35 23.30 -8.21
N ALA A 88 16.28 23.78 -7.39
CA ALA A 88 16.08 24.85 -6.39
C ALA A 88 15.02 24.59 -5.30
N LYS A 89 14.38 23.42 -5.27
CA LYS A 89 13.46 23.03 -4.19
C LYS A 89 14.17 22.20 -3.15
N ARG A 90 13.74 22.35 -1.90
CA ARG A 90 14.17 21.50 -0.79
C ARG A 90 13.51 20.13 -0.92
N MET A 91 14.31 19.07 -0.90
CA MET A 91 13.83 17.73 -1.18
C MET A 91 14.33 16.71 -0.16
N LEU A 92 13.47 15.77 0.20
CA LEU A 92 13.86 14.50 0.80
C LEU A 92 14.30 13.54 -0.31
N LEU A 93 15.47 12.96 -0.14
CA LEU A 93 16.12 12.09 -1.12
C LEU A 93 16.46 10.73 -0.50
N CYS A 94 16.00 9.67 -1.16
CA CYS A 94 16.29 8.27 -0.85
C CYS A 94 17.28 7.72 -1.87
N LEU A 95 18.51 7.48 -1.43
CA LEU A 95 19.67 7.26 -2.28
C LEU A 95 20.33 5.90 -2.02
N HIS A 96 20.86 5.30 -3.08
CA HIS A 96 21.79 4.18 -3.02
C HIS A 96 23.20 4.63 -3.34
N ASP A 97 24.14 4.04 -2.61
CA ASP A 97 25.55 4.27 -2.84
C ASP A 97 26.00 3.61 -4.15
N ILE A 98 26.62 4.40 -5.03
CA ILE A 98 27.21 3.91 -6.28
C ILE A 98 28.66 4.36 -6.45
N ARG A 99 29.35 4.72 -5.36
CA ARG A 99 30.74 5.21 -5.42
C ARG A 99 31.68 4.24 -6.16
N ALA A 100 31.54 2.93 -5.93
CA ALA A 100 32.33 1.90 -6.63
C ALA A 100 32.01 1.84 -8.14
N ALA A 101 30.73 1.95 -8.51
CA ALA A 101 30.31 1.94 -9.92
C ALA A 101 30.67 3.26 -10.64
N ALA A 102 30.68 4.38 -9.92
CA ALA A 102 31.03 5.69 -10.47
C ALA A 102 32.47 5.75 -10.99
N GLN A 103 33.41 5.09 -10.31
CA GLN A 103 34.79 4.93 -10.78
C GLN A 103 34.87 4.17 -12.10
N GLN A 104 34.11 3.07 -12.22
CA GLN A 104 34.03 2.27 -13.46
C GLN A 104 33.38 3.04 -14.61
N LEU A 105 32.47 3.96 -14.30
CA LEU A 105 31.77 4.80 -15.26
C LEU A 105 32.57 6.07 -15.65
N GLY A 106 33.75 6.28 -15.07
CA GLY A 106 34.60 7.45 -15.36
C GLY A 106 33.94 8.79 -14.99
N LEU A 107 33.10 8.82 -13.95
CA LEU A 107 32.41 10.05 -13.55
C LEU A 107 33.41 11.05 -12.91
N PRO A 108 33.29 12.38 -13.18
CA PRO A 108 34.29 13.34 -12.72
C PRO A 108 34.40 13.42 -11.20
N GLU A 109 35.59 13.34 -10.62
CA GLU A 109 35.75 13.36 -9.16
C GLU A 109 35.19 14.63 -8.49
N ALA A 110 35.19 15.76 -9.20
CA ALA A 110 34.72 17.06 -8.73
C ALA A 110 33.23 17.10 -8.30
N PHE A 111 32.41 16.11 -8.69
CA PHE A 111 31.00 16.00 -8.29
C PHE A 111 30.72 14.79 -7.40
N GLY A 112 31.76 14.01 -7.05
CA GLY A 112 31.63 12.96 -6.06
C GLY A 112 31.40 13.53 -4.66
N PRO A 113 30.88 12.73 -3.72
CA PRO A 113 30.54 11.31 -3.85
C PRO A 113 29.23 11.07 -4.63
N TYR A 114 29.13 9.90 -5.28
CA TYR A 114 28.07 9.57 -6.23
C TYR A 114 27.02 8.60 -5.69
N PHE A 115 25.77 8.92 -5.96
CA PHE A 115 24.59 8.17 -5.53
C PHE A 115 23.58 8.02 -6.68
N LYS A 116 22.64 7.08 -6.55
CA LYS A 116 21.47 6.94 -7.43
C LYS A 116 20.19 6.98 -6.62
N MET A 117 19.06 7.37 -7.22
CA MET A 117 17.75 7.25 -6.57
C MET A 117 17.36 5.79 -6.36
N SER A 118 16.59 5.46 -5.31
CA SER A 118 16.10 4.09 -5.08
C SER A 118 15.08 3.59 -6.10
N GLY A 119 14.54 4.47 -6.94
CA GLY A 119 13.67 4.11 -8.07
C GLY A 119 12.19 3.95 -7.71
N HIS A 120 11.84 4.02 -6.43
CA HIS A 120 10.46 4.10 -5.97
C HIS A 120 9.89 5.52 -6.18
N PRO A 121 8.58 5.70 -6.43
CA PRO A 121 7.93 7.01 -6.58
C PRO A 121 8.28 8.05 -5.49
N GLY A 122 8.53 7.58 -4.26
CA GLY A 122 8.84 8.42 -3.10
C GLY A 122 10.33 8.63 -2.87
N SER A 123 11.17 8.33 -3.87
CA SER A 123 12.62 8.48 -3.73
C SER A 123 13.03 9.95 -3.69
N ALA A 124 12.30 10.84 -4.40
CA ALA A 124 12.56 12.27 -4.47
C ALA A 124 11.27 13.04 -4.16
N VAL A 125 11.20 13.68 -2.99
CA VAL A 125 9.99 14.35 -2.52
C VAL A 125 10.29 15.80 -2.20
N VAL A 126 9.61 16.73 -2.87
CA VAL A 126 9.65 18.16 -2.53
C VAL A 126 8.98 18.38 -1.18
N LEU A 127 9.67 19.06 -0.26
CA LEU A 127 9.19 19.36 1.08
C LEU A 127 8.60 20.77 1.16
N ASP A 128 7.50 20.90 1.91
CA ASP A 128 6.79 22.17 2.14
C ASP A 128 7.29 22.92 3.39
N GLY A 129 8.45 22.54 3.93
CA GLY A 129 9.07 23.12 5.13
C GLY A 129 9.51 22.08 6.16
N ASP A 130 9.93 22.53 7.35
CA ASP A 130 10.43 21.65 8.41
C ASP A 130 9.36 20.80 9.09
N ARG A 131 8.10 21.24 9.02
CA ARG A 131 6.94 20.53 9.58
C ARG A 131 6.21 19.67 8.54
N ASP A 132 6.87 19.37 7.41
CA ASP A 132 6.27 18.52 6.38
C ASP A 132 5.93 17.12 6.97
N PRO A 133 4.69 16.65 6.83
CA PRO A 133 4.28 15.33 7.32
C PRO A 133 5.14 14.18 6.79
N ARG A 134 5.64 14.28 5.55
CA ARG A 134 6.50 13.27 4.92
C ARG A 134 7.88 13.24 5.58
N LEU A 135 8.44 14.41 5.89
CA LEU A 135 9.69 14.49 6.63
C LEU A 135 9.54 13.92 8.05
N THR A 136 8.45 14.28 8.74
CA THR A 136 8.16 13.78 10.09
C THR A 136 8.02 12.26 10.10
N PHE A 137 7.24 11.71 9.15
CA PHE A 137 7.08 10.28 8.96
C PHE A 137 8.43 9.58 8.68
N THR A 138 9.26 10.12 7.79
CA THR A 138 10.59 9.56 7.50
C THR A 138 11.49 9.57 8.74
N ARG A 139 11.47 10.64 9.53
CA ARG A 139 12.22 10.70 10.80
C ARG A 139 11.75 9.63 11.79
N THR A 140 10.45 9.37 11.91
CA THR A 140 9.93 8.25 12.72
C THR A 140 10.45 6.91 12.21
N LEU A 141 10.46 6.67 10.90
CA LEU A 141 11.00 5.42 10.32
C LEU A 141 12.51 5.25 10.56
N VAL A 142 13.27 6.33 10.46
CA VAL A 142 14.72 6.34 10.73
C VAL A 142 14.98 6.09 12.22
N ALA A 143 14.25 6.76 13.12
CA ALA A 143 14.38 6.57 14.56
C ALA A 143 14.09 5.12 14.97
N SER A 144 13.13 4.46 14.31
CA SER A 144 12.85 3.02 14.49
C SER A 144 14.06 2.13 14.19
N GLN A 145 14.93 2.53 13.26
CA GLN A 145 16.14 1.78 12.91
C GLN A 145 17.32 2.13 13.83
N GLN A 146 17.31 3.32 14.43
CA GLN A 146 18.30 3.81 15.37
C GLN A 146 18.04 3.38 16.83
N GLY A 147 17.18 2.38 17.04
CA GLY A 147 16.94 1.79 18.36
C GLY A 147 15.84 2.45 19.19
N LYS A 148 15.05 3.38 18.64
CA LYS A 148 13.86 3.90 19.33
C LYS A 148 12.89 2.76 19.64
N SER A 149 12.29 2.79 20.83
CA SER A 149 11.40 1.74 21.32
C SER A 149 10.30 1.40 20.28
N PRO A 150 10.12 0.12 19.92
CA PRO A 150 9.07 -0.31 18.99
C PRO A 150 7.67 0.13 19.41
N ARG A 151 7.40 0.23 20.72
CA ARG A 151 6.13 0.72 21.25
C ARG A 151 5.90 2.20 20.92
N ALA A 152 6.91 3.05 21.15
CA ALA A 152 6.82 4.48 20.84
C ALA A 152 6.63 4.71 19.33
N ILE A 153 7.32 3.93 18.50
CA ILE A 153 7.13 3.96 17.04
C ILE A 153 5.71 3.53 16.65
N ALA A 154 5.18 2.46 17.25
CA ALA A 154 3.82 2.01 16.99
C ALA A 154 2.77 3.06 17.37
N GLU A 155 2.94 3.73 18.52
CA GLU A 155 2.06 4.82 18.97
C GLU A 155 2.11 6.04 18.04
N GLU A 156 3.29 6.45 17.60
CA GLU A 156 3.46 7.53 16.62
C GLU A 156 2.83 7.19 15.26
N LEU A 157 3.10 5.99 14.73
CA LEU A 157 2.53 5.55 13.47
C LEU A 157 1.01 5.38 13.57
N PHE A 158 0.49 4.95 14.72
CA PHE A 158 -0.95 4.88 14.95
C PHE A 158 -1.59 6.28 14.90
N ALA A 159 -0.98 7.27 15.58
CA ALA A 159 -1.48 8.64 15.55
C ALA A 159 -1.49 9.22 14.11
N VAL A 160 -0.43 8.99 13.34
CA VAL A 160 -0.34 9.39 11.92
C VAL A 160 -1.37 8.64 11.07
N ALA A 161 -1.54 7.34 11.28
CA ALA A 161 -2.51 6.55 10.54
C ALA A 161 -3.96 7.00 10.82
N LEU A 162 -4.28 7.37 12.06
CA LEU A 162 -5.65 7.72 12.45
C LEU A 162 -6.03 9.17 12.14
N LYS A 163 -5.12 10.12 12.35
CA LYS A 163 -5.40 11.57 12.28
C LYS A 163 -4.41 12.37 11.43
N GLY A 164 -3.40 11.73 10.85
CA GLY A 164 -2.34 12.40 10.10
C GLY A 164 -2.78 12.91 8.72
N ASP A 165 -1.87 13.64 8.07
CA ASP A 165 -2.06 14.19 6.73
C ASP A 165 -2.33 13.06 5.70
N PRO A 166 -3.26 13.25 4.74
CA PRO A 166 -3.55 12.28 3.68
C PRO A 166 -2.33 11.76 2.92
N ARG A 167 -1.27 12.57 2.80
CA ARG A 167 -0.02 12.21 2.12
C ARG A 167 0.76 11.07 2.80
N VAL A 168 0.54 10.83 4.10
CA VAL A 168 1.31 9.86 4.90
C VAL A 168 0.47 8.88 5.71
N ARG A 169 -0.82 9.16 5.95
CA ARG A 169 -1.69 8.28 6.76
C ARG A 169 -1.80 6.85 6.22
N ILE A 170 -1.84 6.70 4.89
CA ILE A 170 -1.84 5.37 4.24
C ILE A 170 -0.49 4.67 4.44
N GLU A 171 0.62 5.38 4.25
CA GLU A 171 1.97 4.83 4.45
C GLU A 171 2.19 4.38 5.90
N ALA A 172 1.66 5.12 6.88
CA ALA A 172 1.70 4.75 8.30
C ALA A 172 0.88 3.49 8.60
N ALA A 173 -0.37 3.41 8.10
CA ALA A 173 -1.21 2.22 8.26
C ALA A 173 -0.56 0.99 7.61
N GLN A 174 -0.02 1.13 6.39
CA GLN A 174 0.71 0.05 5.72
C GLN A 174 1.99 -0.36 6.48
N THR A 175 2.72 0.60 7.05
CA THR A 175 3.92 0.28 7.85
C THR A 175 3.56 -0.52 9.10
N LEU A 176 2.46 -0.17 9.77
CA LEU A 176 1.94 -0.95 10.90
C LEU A 176 1.56 -2.37 10.47
N ALA A 177 0.83 -2.52 9.35
CA ALA A 177 0.42 -3.83 8.85
C ALA A 177 1.61 -4.72 8.44
N GLU A 178 2.61 -4.15 7.75
CA GLU A 178 3.76 -4.91 7.25
C GLU A 178 4.75 -5.32 8.35
N ARG A 179 4.83 -4.54 9.43
CA ARG A 179 5.72 -4.81 10.56
C ARG A 179 4.94 -5.38 11.73
N SER A 180 4.76 -6.70 11.73
CA SER A 180 3.98 -7.42 12.76
C SER A 180 4.44 -7.14 14.20
N VAL A 181 5.74 -6.81 14.40
CA VAL A 181 6.28 -6.41 15.70
C VAL A 181 5.63 -5.10 16.19
N LEU A 182 5.49 -4.09 15.31
CA LEU A 182 4.86 -2.81 15.65
C LEU A 182 3.36 -3.00 15.89
N ALA A 183 2.69 -3.76 15.01
CA ALA A 183 1.27 -4.09 15.18
C ALA A 183 1.01 -4.84 16.50
N GLY A 184 2.00 -5.57 17.02
CA GLY A 184 1.96 -6.26 18.32
C GLY A 184 1.77 -5.34 19.52
N TYR A 185 2.14 -4.05 19.41
CA TYR A 185 1.98 -3.06 20.47
C TYR A 185 0.64 -2.31 20.40
N LEU A 186 -0.20 -2.58 19.41
CA LEU A 186 -1.53 -1.98 19.32
C LEU A 186 -2.47 -2.63 20.33
N THR A 187 -3.08 -1.81 21.18
CA THR A 187 -4.09 -2.23 22.16
C THR A 187 -5.46 -2.37 21.50
N GLN A 188 -6.42 -2.95 22.21
CA GLN A 188 -7.81 -3.01 21.72
C GLN A 188 -8.39 -1.62 21.45
N ILE A 189 -8.03 -0.61 22.26
CA ILE A 189 -8.47 0.78 22.06
C ILE A 189 -7.96 1.32 20.72
N HIS A 190 -6.71 1.03 20.37
CA HIS A 190 -6.16 1.40 19.06
C HIS A 190 -6.92 0.72 17.92
N LEU A 191 -7.16 -0.59 18.03
CA LEU A 191 -7.84 -1.34 16.98
C LEU A 191 -9.30 -0.89 16.79
N SER A 192 -10.03 -0.65 17.87
CA SER A 192 -11.38 -0.08 17.82
C SER A 192 -11.38 1.30 17.16
N GLY A 193 -10.37 2.14 17.44
CA GLY A 193 -10.21 3.45 16.78
C GLY A 193 -9.98 3.34 15.27
N LEU A 194 -9.05 2.46 14.84
CA LEU A 194 -8.78 2.21 13.42
C LEU A 194 -10.02 1.64 12.72
N LEU A 195 -10.70 0.68 13.34
CA LEU A 195 -11.90 0.04 12.80
C LEU A 195 -13.04 1.05 12.66
N SER A 196 -13.28 1.88 13.66
CA SER A 196 -14.32 2.91 13.62
C SER A 196 -14.03 3.94 12.52
N ARG A 197 -12.77 4.35 12.37
CA ARG A 197 -12.36 5.25 11.29
C ARG A 197 -12.51 4.59 9.92
N ALA A 198 -12.11 3.33 9.79
CA ALA A 198 -12.31 2.56 8.56
C ALA A 198 -13.79 2.43 8.22
N ALA A 199 -14.65 2.14 9.18
CA ALA A 199 -16.09 2.00 8.98
C ALA A 199 -16.73 3.28 8.43
N GLY A 200 -16.34 4.44 8.97
CA GLY A 200 -16.85 5.75 8.57
C GLY A 200 -16.21 6.36 7.31
N GLU A 201 -15.11 5.80 6.79
CA GLU A 201 -14.47 6.29 5.57
C GLU A 201 -15.24 5.81 4.33
N THR A 202 -15.81 6.74 3.56
CA THR A 202 -16.59 6.45 2.34
C THR A 202 -15.89 6.91 1.07
N ASP A 203 -14.98 7.87 1.18
CA ASP A 203 -14.46 8.60 0.02
C ASP A 203 -13.05 8.13 -0.35
N ASP A 204 -12.16 8.00 0.65
CA ASP A 204 -10.80 7.50 0.46
C ASP A 204 -10.75 5.98 0.66
N ILE A 205 -11.13 5.24 -0.39
CA ILE A 205 -11.15 3.78 -0.38
C ILE A 205 -9.78 3.14 -0.10
N PRO A 206 -8.66 3.58 -0.71
CA PRO A 206 -7.34 3.08 -0.36
C PRO A 206 -7.01 3.24 1.13
N TYR A 207 -7.37 4.37 1.73
CA TYR A 207 -7.17 4.59 3.16
C TYR A 207 -8.05 3.69 4.02
N LYS A 208 -9.34 3.54 3.68
CA LYS A 208 -10.24 2.57 4.31
C LYS A 208 -9.64 1.15 4.32
N ILE A 209 -9.16 0.69 3.17
CA ILE A 209 -8.54 -0.62 3.02
C ILE A 209 -7.26 -0.71 3.85
N ALA A 210 -6.42 0.33 3.87
CA ALA A 210 -5.18 0.34 4.64
C ALA A 210 -5.44 0.21 6.15
N LEU A 211 -6.42 0.94 6.69
CA LEU A 211 -6.82 0.82 8.09
C LEU A 211 -7.39 -0.57 8.41
N ALA A 212 -8.30 -1.07 7.56
CA ALA A 212 -8.87 -2.40 7.70
C ALA A 212 -7.81 -3.51 7.63
N THR A 213 -6.74 -3.31 6.86
CA THR A 213 -5.61 -4.25 6.78
C THR A 213 -4.90 -4.37 8.14
N VAL A 214 -4.68 -3.27 8.86
CA VAL A 214 -4.09 -3.31 10.21
C VAL A 214 -4.98 -4.11 11.17
N CYS A 215 -6.29 -3.88 11.14
CA CYS A 215 -7.26 -4.64 11.93
C CYS A 215 -7.28 -6.13 11.54
N ALA A 216 -7.15 -6.45 10.25
CA ALA A 216 -7.11 -7.83 9.76
C ALA A 216 -5.86 -8.57 10.23
N GLU A 217 -4.68 -7.94 10.18
CA GLU A 217 -3.42 -8.49 10.71
C GLU A 217 -3.50 -8.83 12.20
N ARG A 218 -4.31 -8.08 12.95
CA ARG A 218 -4.57 -8.32 14.38
C ARG A 218 -5.77 -9.23 14.63
N LYS A 219 -6.40 -9.73 13.56
CA LYS A 219 -7.59 -10.60 13.60
C LYS A 219 -8.70 -10.01 14.46
N GLU A 220 -8.93 -8.70 14.32
CA GLU A 220 -9.98 -7.99 15.05
C GLU A 220 -11.35 -8.65 14.78
N PRO A 221 -12.03 -9.24 15.79
CA PRO A 221 -13.25 -10.02 15.58
C PRO A 221 -14.39 -9.21 14.95
N ALA A 222 -14.47 -7.92 15.29
CA ALA A 222 -15.51 -7.03 14.79
C ALA A 222 -15.28 -6.56 13.34
N LEU A 223 -14.12 -6.87 12.72
CA LEU A 223 -13.76 -6.34 11.41
C LEU A 223 -14.78 -6.72 10.33
N ILE A 224 -15.04 -8.01 10.13
CA ILE A 224 -15.90 -8.49 9.04
C ILE A 224 -17.34 -7.99 9.19
N PRO A 225 -17.99 -8.11 10.37
CA PRO A 225 -19.32 -7.56 10.56
C PRO A 225 -19.41 -6.05 10.29
N THR A 226 -18.42 -5.29 10.78
CA THR A 226 -18.39 -3.82 10.62
C THR A 226 -18.23 -3.42 9.16
N LEU A 227 -17.33 -4.07 8.42
CA LEU A 227 -17.14 -3.78 7.00
C LEU A 227 -18.31 -4.23 6.13
N CYS A 228 -19.02 -5.30 6.51
CA CYS A 228 -20.25 -5.71 5.83
C CYS A 228 -21.35 -4.65 5.96
N ILE A 229 -21.50 -4.02 7.12
CA ILE A 229 -22.42 -2.88 7.32
C ILE A 229 -21.96 -1.71 6.45
N SER A 230 -20.66 -1.41 6.45
CA SER A 230 -20.10 -0.30 5.66
C SER A 230 -20.29 -0.47 4.14
N ALA A 231 -20.44 -1.70 3.63
CA ALA A 231 -20.74 -1.97 2.23
C ALA A 231 -22.11 -1.45 1.77
N GLU A 232 -22.99 -1.04 2.69
CA GLU A 232 -24.23 -0.34 2.37
C GLU A 232 -23.97 1.05 1.75
N HIS A 233 -22.90 1.72 2.21
CA HIS A 233 -22.54 3.06 1.77
C HIS A 233 -21.41 3.07 0.75
N VAL A 234 -20.58 2.03 0.73
CA VAL A 234 -19.42 1.92 -0.17
C VAL A 234 -19.66 0.87 -1.25
N GLY A 235 -19.83 1.32 -2.49
CA GLY A 235 -20.02 0.45 -3.67
C GLY A 235 -18.75 0.14 -4.47
N ASP A 236 -17.59 0.61 -4.01
CA ASP A 236 -16.32 0.44 -4.71
C ASP A 236 -15.88 -1.04 -4.78
N GLU A 237 -15.52 -1.50 -5.97
CA GLU A 237 -15.17 -2.90 -6.22
C GLU A 237 -13.87 -3.32 -5.52
N ALA A 238 -12.89 -2.41 -5.39
CA ALA A 238 -11.63 -2.71 -4.69
C ALA A 238 -11.88 -2.91 -3.20
N PHE A 239 -12.77 -2.12 -2.59
CA PHE A 239 -13.22 -2.34 -1.22
C PHE A 239 -13.89 -3.70 -1.03
N LEU A 240 -14.83 -4.08 -1.91
CA LEU A 240 -15.55 -5.35 -1.79
C LEU A 240 -14.62 -6.56 -1.98
N LYS A 241 -13.66 -6.46 -2.91
CA LYS A 241 -12.60 -7.45 -3.05
C LYS A 241 -11.74 -7.54 -1.79
N ALA A 242 -11.36 -6.40 -1.21
CA ALA A 242 -10.60 -6.37 0.03
C ALA A 242 -11.37 -7.02 1.20
N LEU A 243 -12.67 -6.71 1.35
CA LEU A 243 -13.55 -7.33 2.34
C LEU A 243 -13.55 -8.86 2.26
N GLY A 244 -13.77 -9.42 1.06
CA GLY A 244 -13.71 -10.86 0.86
C GLY A 244 -12.35 -11.47 1.18
N ARG A 245 -11.26 -10.79 0.80
CA ARG A 245 -9.90 -11.25 1.10
C ARG A 245 -9.57 -11.14 2.60
N PHE A 246 -10.09 -10.15 3.32
CA PHE A 246 -9.97 -10.07 4.78
C PHE A 246 -10.72 -11.21 5.46
N ALA A 247 -11.94 -11.52 5.01
CA ALA A 247 -12.69 -12.66 5.52
C ALA A 247 -11.91 -13.97 5.30
N ARG A 248 -11.34 -14.16 4.10
CA ARG A 248 -10.45 -15.29 3.78
C ARG A 248 -9.22 -15.33 4.67
N PHE A 249 -8.59 -14.20 4.93
CA PHE A 249 -7.39 -14.15 5.77
C PHE A 249 -7.69 -14.55 7.22
N ILE A 250 -8.78 -14.04 7.80
CA ILE A 250 -9.13 -14.26 9.20
C ILE A 250 -9.73 -15.66 9.40
N HIS A 251 -10.68 -16.05 8.56
CA HIS A 251 -11.50 -17.26 8.73
C HIS A 251 -11.12 -18.42 7.80
N ARG A 252 -10.15 -18.25 6.90
CA ARG A 252 -9.68 -19.29 5.97
C ARG A 252 -10.82 -19.87 5.13
N GLU A 253 -11.04 -21.19 5.15
CA GLU A 253 -12.11 -21.85 4.38
C GLU A 253 -13.51 -21.44 4.86
N ASP A 254 -13.63 -21.07 6.14
CA ASP A 254 -14.90 -20.69 6.76
C ASP A 254 -15.31 -19.24 6.45
N ALA A 255 -14.54 -18.53 5.61
CA ALA A 255 -14.84 -17.15 5.22
C ALA A 255 -16.21 -16.96 4.59
N ALA A 256 -16.68 -17.94 3.81
CA ALA A 256 -18.02 -17.92 3.24
C ALA A 256 -19.10 -17.95 4.34
N GLN A 257 -18.90 -18.78 5.37
CA GLN A 257 -19.82 -18.89 6.51
C GLN A 257 -19.85 -17.59 7.33
N ALA A 258 -18.71 -16.91 7.47
CA ALA A 258 -18.66 -15.61 8.15
C ALA A 258 -19.45 -14.50 7.41
N LEU A 259 -19.48 -14.52 6.07
CA LEU A 259 -20.21 -13.53 5.27
C LEU A 259 -21.70 -13.87 5.09
N GLN A 260 -22.07 -15.16 5.14
CA GLN A 260 -23.41 -15.63 4.81
C GLN A 260 -24.55 -15.00 5.64
N PRO A 261 -24.43 -14.81 6.98
CA PRO A 261 -25.46 -14.12 7.77
C PRO A 261 -25.71 -12.69 7.30
N HIS A 262 -24.68 -11.98 6.83
CA HIS A 262 -24.79 -10.62 6.32
C HIS A 262 -25.44 -10.59 4.95
N ILE A 263 -25.08 -11.52 4.06
CA ILE A 263 -25.71 -11.66 2.72
C ILE A 263 -27.19 -12.00 2.84
N ALA A 264 -27.56 -12.88 3.79
CA ALA A 264 -28.94 -13.28 4.01
C ALA A 264 -29.83 -12.13 4.50
N ARG A 265 -29.27 -11.22 5.33
CA ARG A 265 -29.99 -10.06 5.87
C ARG A 265 -30.02 -8.87 4.89
N ALA A 266 -29.01 -8.75 4.03
CA ALA A 266 -28.90 -7.65 3.08
C ALA A 266 -30.01 -7.69 2.01
N LYS A 267 -30.39 -6.51 1.52
CA LYS A 267 -31.38 -6.34 0.46
C LYS A 267 -30.84 -5.45 -0.67
N GLY A 268 -31.42 -5.60 -1.85
CA GLY A 268 -31.09 -4.77 -3.03
C GLY A 268 -29.59 -4.75 -3.35
N LYS A 269 -29.05 -3.55 -3.60
CA LYS A 269 -27.65 -3.35 -3.99
C LYS A 269 -26.65 -3.82 -2.94
N THR A 270 -26.98 -3.74 -1.65
CA THR A 270 -26.08 -4.23 -0.58
C THR A 270 -25.86 -5.73 -0.72
N LYS A 271 -26.92 -6.48 -1.04
CA LYS A 271 -26.80 -7.92 -1.27
C LYS A 271 -25.90 -8.23 -2.46
N ASP A 272 -26.07 -7.51 -3.58
CA ASP A 272 -25.17 -7.64 -4.74
C ASP A 272 -23.71 -7.39 -4.38
N ARG A 273 -23.44 -6.35 -3.60
CA ARG A 273 -22.09 -5.99 -3.14
C ARG A 273 -21.47 -7.07 -2.24
N LEU A 274 -22.24 -7.62 -1.31
CA LEU A 274 -21.76 -8.71 -0.44
C LEU A 274 -21.58 -10.02 -1.20
N ILE A 275 -22.36 -10.28 -2.26
CA ILE A 275 -22.12 -11.40 -3.19
C ILE A 275 -20.77 -11.25 -3.90
N LEU A 276 -20.39 -10.04 -4.33
CA LEU A 276 -19.06 -9.78 -4.89
C LEU A 276 -17.95 -10.07 -3.86
N ALA A 277 -18.13 -9.61 -2.62
CA ALA A 277 -17.18 -9.90 -1.54
C ALA A 277 -17.08 -11.41 -1.26
N LEU A 278 -18.19 -12.16 -1.34
CA LEU A 278 -18.19 -13.62 -1.23
C LEU A 278 -17.30 -14.25 -2.32
N GLY A 279 -17.43 -13.82 -3.57
CA GLY A 279 -16.56 -14.28 -4.67
C GLY A 279 -15.07 -14.02 -4.40
N ALA A 280 -14.73 -12.86 -3.82
CA ALA A 280 -13.36 -12.51 -3.49
C ALA A 280 -12.74 -13.33 -2.35
N THR A 281 -13.53 -14.09 -1.58
CA THR A 281 -12.99 -15.05 -0.59
C THR A 281 -12.23 -16.20 -1.24
N SER A 282 -12.58 -16.56 -2.49
CA SER A 282 -11.97 -17.65 -3.26
C SER A 282 -11.93 -19.01 -2.54
N THR A 283 -12.98 -19.35 -1.78
CA THR A 283 -13.10 -20.64 -1.08
C THR A 283 -14.05 -21.60 -1.80
N GLU A 284 -13.87 -22.91 -1.60
CA GLU A 284 -14.79 -23.91 -2.18
C GLU A 284 -16.23 -23.73 -1.68
N ALA A 285 -16.41 -23.33 -0.41
CA ALA A 285 -17.72 -23.03 0.16
C ALA A 285 -18.38 -21.79 -0.48
N ALA A 286 -17.58 -20.78 -0.86
CA ALA A 286 -18.10 -19.65 -1.63
C ALA A 286 -18.49 -20.08 -3.04
N LEU A 287 -17.67 -20.93 -3.70
CA LEU A 287 -17.99 -21.46 -5.02
C LEU A 287 -19.31 -22.24 -5.04
N SER A 288 -19.51 -23.18 -4.10
CA SER A 288 -20.75 -23.96 -4.03
C SER A 288 -21.97 -23.05 -3.85
N THR A 289 -21.87 -22.11 -2.91
CA THR A 289 -22.91 -21.11 -2.65
C THR A 289 -23.23 -20.28 -3.89
N LEU A 290 -22.22 -19.79 -4.61
CA LEU A 290 -22.40 -18.99 -5.83
C LEU A 290 -23.02 -19.80 -6.97
N LEU A 291 -22.62 -21.06 -7.15
CA LEU A 291 -23.19 -21.94 -8.17
C LEU A 291 -24.66 -22.28 -7.87
N ASP A 292 -25.02 -22.43 -6.61
CA ASP A 292 -26.41 -22.65 -6.22
C ASP A 292 -27.24 -21.37 -6.37
N MET A 293 -26.70 -20.22 -5.98
CA MET A 293 -27.33 -18.91 -6.24
C MET A 293 -27.49 -18.65 -7.76
N GLN A 294 -26.59 -19.13 -8.61
CA GLN A 294 -26.70 -18.96 -10.06
C GLN A 294 -27.97 -19.63 -10.63
N LYS A 295 -28.45 -20.71 -10.00
CA LYS A 295 -29.65 -21.46 -10.41
C LYS A 295 -30.95 -20.79 -9.96
N THR A 296 -30.95 -20.21 -8.75
CA THR A 296 -32.17 -19.83 -8.04
C THR A 296 -32.32 -18.33 -7.76
N SER A 297 -31.26 -17.54 -7.87
CA SER A 297 -31.26 -16.15 -7.41
C SER A 297 -31.70 -15.15 -8.48
N ASP A 298 -32.40 -14.11 -8.04
CA ASP A 298 -32.71 -12.91 -8.83
C ASP A 298 -31.48 -12.01 -9.04
N HIS A 299 -30.40 -12.21 -8.27
CA HIS A 299 -29.16 -11.42 -8.32
C HIS A 299 -28.14 -11.96 -9.33
N ARG A 300 -28.61 -12.41 -10.51
CA ARG A 300 -27.79 -13.17 -11.48
C ARG A 300 -26.53 -12.43 -11.94
N ALA A 301 -26.62 -11.12 -12.16
CA ALA A 301 -25.48 -10.30 -12.59
C ALA A 301 -24.38 -10.22 -11.53
N ALA A 302 -24.76 -10.04 -10.26
CA ALA A 302 -23.82 -10.02 -9.14
C ALA A 302 -23.15 -11.38 -8.93
N VAL A 303 -23.91 -12.48 -9.06
CA VAL A 303 -23.37 -13.86 -8.97
C VAL A 303 -22.35 -14.14 -10.07
N GLU A 304 -22.63 -13.73 -11.32
CA GLU A 304 -21.65 -13.88 -12.41
C GLU A 304 -20.38 -13.09 -12.17
N ALA A 305 -20.50 -11.83 -11.73
CA ALA A 305 -19.34 -11.01 -11.40
C ALA A 305 -18.54 -11.62 -10.24
N ALA A 306 -19.20 -12.15 -9.21
CA ALA A 306 -18.55 -12.86 -8.11
C ALA A 306 -17.83 -14.14 -8.57
N LEU A 307 -18.42 -14.92 -9.48
CA LEU A 307 -17.77 -16.10 -10.08
C LEU A 307 -16.53 -15.70 -10.90
N ARG A 308 -16.57 -14.59 -11.64
CA ARG A 308 -15.38 -14.06 -12.34
C ARG A 308 -14.29 -13.64 -11.35
N ILE A 309 -14.66 -12.97 -10.26
CA ILE A 309 -13.71 -12.55 -9.21
C ILE A 309 -13.09 -13.76 -8.50
N HIS A 310 -13.87 -14.82 -8.25
CA HIS A 310 -13.36 -16.07 -7.66
C HIS A 310 -12.27 -16.69 -8.55
N GLY A 311 -12.43 -16.66 -9.87
CA GLY A 311 -11.39 -17.03 -10.83
C GLY A 311 -10.98 -18.51 -10.84
N SER A 312 -11.68 -19.41 -10.14
CA SER A 312 -11.38 -20.85 -10.22
C SER A 312 -11.73 -21.40 -11.61
N PRO A 313 -11.10 -22.49 -12.07
CA PRO A 313 -11.45 -23.11 -13.35
C PRO A 313 -12.94 -23.47 -13.45
N ARG A 314 -13.51 -23.99 -12.34
CA ARG A 314 -14.94 -24.32 -12.23
C ARG A 314 -15.84 -23.07 -12.31
N ALA A 315 -15.46 -21.98 -11.64
CA ALA A 315 -16.19 -20.72 -11.73
C ALA A 315 -16.16 -20.14 -13.15
N THR A 316 -14.99 -20.16 -13.79
CA THR A 316 -14.78 -19.68 -15.16
C THR A 316 -15.60 -20.50 -16.16
N ALA A 317 -15.62 -21.82 -16.03
CA ALA A 317 -16.43 -22.70 -16.86
C ALA A 317 -17.94 -22.43 -16.69
N ALA A 318 -18.40 -22.17 -15.46
CA ALA A 318 -19.80 -21.84 -15.19
C ALA A 318 -20.24 -20.51 -15.84
N VAL A 319 -19.35 -19.51 -15.89
CA VAL A 319 -19.58 -18.25 -16.59
C VAL A 319 -19.56 -18.45 -18.11
N ALA A 320 -18.61 -19.23 -18.64
CA ALA A 320 -18.44 -19.50 -20.07
C ALA A 320 -19.60 -20.31 -20.68
N LYS A 321 -20.08 -21.36 -19.98
CA LYS A 321 -21.21 -22.18 -20.44
C LYS A 321 -22.47 -21.34 -20.65
N LYS A 322 -22.65 -20.28 -19.85
CA LYS A 322 -23.79 -19.37 -19.98
C LYS A 322 -23.64 -18.45 -21.18
N THR A 323 -22.46 -17.87 -21.39
CA THR A 323 -22.19 -17.00 -22.55
C THR A 323 -22.41 -17.75 -23.86
N ALA A 324 -21.95 -19.01 -23.95
CA ALA A 324 -22.23 -19.87 -25.11
C ALA A 324 -23.73 -20.05 -25.35
N LYS A 325 -24.52 -20.36 -24.31
CA LYS A 325 -25.98 -20.56 -24.41
C LYS A 325 -26.74 -19.29 -24.82
N THR A 326 -26.25 -18.10 -24.46
CA THR A 326 -26.86 -16.82 -24.87
C THR A 326 -26.54 -16.44 -26.31
N THR A 327 -25.43 -16.93 -26.88
CA THR A 327 -24.99 -16.59 -28.24
C THR A 327 -25.62 -17.49 -29.31
N THR A 328 -25.93 -18.75 -28.98
CA THR A 328 -26.64 -19.69 -29.88
C THR A 328 -28.16 -19.57 -29.86
N GLY A 329 -28.71 -18.66 -29.06
CA GLY A 329 -30.16 -18.43 -28.93
C GLY A 329 -30.65 -17.12 -29.55
N ARG A 330 -29.85 -16.50 -30.43
CA ARG A 330 -30.21 -15.32 -31.23
C ARG A 330 -30.20 -15.67 -32.70
#